data_AF-A0A4Y5YIA6-F1
#
_entry.id   AF-A0A4Y5YIA6-F1
#
_cell.length_a   1.000
_cell.length_b   1.000
_cell.length_c   1.000
_cell.angle_alpha   90.00
_cell.angle_beta   90.00
_cell.angle_gamma   90.00
#
_symmetry.space_group_name_H-M   'P 1'
#
loop_
_entity.id
_entity.type
_entity.pdbx_description
1 polymer ?
#
loop_
_entity_poly.entity_id
_entity_poly.type
_entity_poly.pdbx_seq_one_letter_code
_entity_poly.pdbx_strand_id
1 'polypeptide(L)'
;MSMELMVKAMKTKVGNPLRKLVLLKLADNANDQGECWPSYQYIAEQCEMSRRSVMDHVKKLEAAGLLRREYRKGVKGNSSNVFHLNFDEKSGLGGESAALGSESVALPPSESAALGGESAALPPSESPAPRISHSFEPVNESLKDVVTTSKKSPLDFSKWPDLPSDQVFKDWLSIRKQKKAKLTQTAVNRLAPHLVKAVAAGCSVDDVFALCASRCWIGFEFDWLVNAGLIAKQAIKADWGNSVFDPEDPLI
;
A
#
# COMPACT_ATOMS: atom_id res chain seq x y z
N MET A 1 -18.51 -21.54 -14.72
CA MET A 1 -17.65 -22.44 -13.95
C MET A 1 -17.15 -23.51 -14.89
N SER A 2 -15.86 -23.49 -15.24
CA SER A 2 -15.26 -24.47 -16.15
C SER A 2 -14.35 -25.41 -15.39
N MET A 3 -14.70 -26.70 -15.36
CA MET A 3 -13.92 -27.71 -14.66
C MET A 3 -12.52 -27.87 -15.25
N GLU A 4 -12.37 -27.72 -16.57
CA GLU A 4 -11.09 -27.85 -17.27
C GLU A 4 -10.09 -26.77 -16.81
N LEU A 5 -10.55 -25.52 -16.69
CA LEU A 5 -9.71 -24.40 -16.25
C LEU A 5 -9.28 -24.56 -14.78
N MET A 6 -10.13 -25.12 -13.92
CA MET A 6 -9.73 -25.47 -12.55
C MET A 6 -8.64 -26.55 -12.53
N VAL A 7 -8.76 -27.59 -13.37
CA VAL A 7 -7.73 -28.63 -13.49
C VAL A 7 -6.42 -28.06 -14.03
N LYS A 8 -6.47 -27.17 -15.03
CA LYS A 8 -5.30 -26.44 -15.55
C LYS A 8 -4.64 -25.59 -14.46
N ALA A 9 -5.40 -24.77 -13.73
CA ALA A 9 -4.92 -23.98 -12.60
C ALA A 9 -4.31 -24.82 -11.46
N MET A 10 -4.87 -26.01 -11.19
CA MET A 10 -4.31 -26.95 -10.22
C MET A 10 -2.96 -27.52 -10.67
N LYS A 11 -2.75 -27.74 -11.97
CA LYS A 11 -1.46 -28.20 -12.52
C LYS A 11 -0.40 -27.08 -12.57
N THR A 12 -0.80 -25.82 -12.79
CA THR A 12 0.13 -24.68 -12.89
C THR A 12 0.98 -24.47 -11.63
N LYS A 13 2.30 -24.29 -11.78
CA LYS A 13 3.23 -23.96 -10.68
C LYS A 13 3.35 -22.43 -10.51
N VAL A 14 2.55 -21.87 -9.62
CA VAL A 14 2.44 -20.41 -9.40
C VAL A 14 3.52 -19.86 -8.44
N GLY A 15 4.24 -20.72 -7.72
CA GLY A 15 5.33 -20.35 -6.80
C GLY A 15 4.90 -19.68 -5.49
N ASN A 16 3.60 -19.55 -5.22
CA ASN A 16 3.08 -19.05 -3.95
C ASN A 16 1.66 -19.60 -3.70
N PRO A 17 1.34 -20.16 -2.51
CA PRO A 17 0.08 -20.84 -2.26
C PRO A 17 -1.13 -19.90 -2.31
N LEU A 18 -1.04 -18.72 -1.70
CA LEU A 18 -2.12 -17.71 -1.73
C LEU A 18 -2.39 -17.19 -3.16
N ARG A 19 -1.33 -17.01 -3.97
CA ARG A 19 -1.49 -16.66 -5.39
C ARG A 19 -2.14 -17.79 -6.18
N LYS A 20 -1.85 -19.06 -5.86
CA LYS A 20 -2.48 -20.22 -6.48
C LYS A 20 -3.96 -20.33 -6.09
N LEU A 21 -4.31 -20.07 -4.83
CA LEU A 21 -5.71 -20.01 -4.37
C LEU A 21 -6.51 -18.93 -5.12
N VAL A 22 -5.95 -17.74 -5.32
CA VAL A 22 -6.58 -16.67 -6.13
C VAL A 22 -6.78 -17.12 -7.59
N LEU A 23 -5.79 -17.77 -8.20
CA LEU A 23 -5.92 -18.30 -9.58
C LEU A 23 -7.00 -19.38 -9.67
N LEU A 24 -7.07 -20.28 -8.69
CA LEU A 24 -8.09 -21.32 -8.60
C LEU A 24 -9.49 -20.74 -8.44
N LYS A 25 -9.67 -19.71 -7.60
CA LYS A 25 -10.97 -19.06 -7.44
C LYS A 25 -11.41 -18.28 -8.69
N LEU A 26 -10.47 -17.73 -9.46
CA LEU A 26 -10.79 -17.17 -10.78
C LEU A 26 -11.22 -18.27 -11.77
N ALA A 27 -10.55 -19.42 -11.79
CA ALA A 27 -10.91 -20.56 -12.65
C ALA A 27 -12.28 -21.18 -12.31
N ASP A 28 -12.59 -21.32 -11.02
CA ASP A 28 -13.92 -21.67 -10.50
C ASP A 28 -15.03 -20.75 -11.04
N ASN A 29 -14.73 -19.45 -11.18
CA ASN A 29 -15.69 -18.45 -11.67
C ASN A 29 -15.68 -18.27 -13.19
N ALA A 30 -14.76 -18.91 -13.92
CA ALA A 30 -14.62 -18.76 -15.37
C ALA A 30 -15.69 -19.55 -16.15
N ASN A 31 -16.08 -19.02 -17.32
CA ASN A 31 -16.74 -19.81 -18.37
C ASN A 31 -15.69 -20.65 -19.14
N ASP A 32 -16.14 -21.49 -20.07
CA ASP A 32 -15.24 -22.35 -20.85
C ASP A 32 -14.33 -21.59 -21.84
N GLN A 33 -14.58 -20.28 -22.04
CA GLN A 33 -13.73 -19.38 -22.82
C GLN A 33 -12.64 -18.70 -21.95
N GLY A 34 -12.55 -19.02 -20.66
CA GLY A 34 -11.57 -18.42 -19.75
C GLY A 34 -12.01 -17.12 -19.08
N GLU A 35 -13.24 -16.64 -19.31
CA GLU A 35 -13.68 -15.34 -18.85
C GLU A 35 -14.42 -15.40 -17.51
N CYS A 36 -14.07 -14.51 -16.57
CA CYS A 36 -14.85 -14.25 -15.35
C CYS A 36 -14.82 -12.76 -14.98
N TRP A 37 -15.79 -12.29 -14.19
CA TRP A 37 -15.86 -10.90 -13.70
C TRP A 37 -16.15 -10.74 -12.19
N PRO A 38 -15.61 -11.59 -11.28
CA PRO A 38 -15.77 -11.41 -9.85
C PRO A 38 -15.16 -10.09 -9.38
N SER A 39 -15.77 -9.47 -8.35
CA SER A 39 -15.18 -8.29 -7.72
C SER A 39 -13.94 -8.69 -6.90
N TYR A 40 -12.97 -7.78 -6.74
CA TYR A 40 -11.83 -8.02 -5.85
C TYR A 40 -12.24 -8.26 -4.38
N GLN A 41 -13.43 -7.78 -3.98
CA GLN A 41 -13.95 -7.99 -2.64
C GLN A 41 -14.49 -9.43 -2.47
N TYR A 42 -15.23 -9.94 -3.45
CA TYR A 42 -15.68 -11.33 -3.46
C TYR A 42 -14.51 -12.32 -3.44
N ILE A 43 -13.46 -12.08 -4.26
CA ILE A 43 -12.25 -12.92 -4.22
C ILE A 43 -11.55 -12.83 -2.85
N ALA A 44 -11.53 -11.65 -2.23
CA ALA A 44 -10.89 -11.44 -0.92
C ALA A 44 -11.57 -12.25 0.20
N GLU A 45 -12.89 -12.25 0.23
CA GLU A 45 -13.70 -13.06 1.15
C GLU A 45 -13.49 -14.55 0.91
N GLN A 46 -13.53 -14.99 -0.35
CA GLN A 46 -13.41 -16.40 -0.74
C GLN A 46 -12.00 -16.97 -0.62
N CYS A 47 -10.98 -16.12 -0.52
CA CYS A 47 -9.58 -16.52 -0.33
C CYS A 47 -9.01 -16.06 1.02
N GLU A 48 -9.88 -15.66 1.96
CA GLU A 48 -9.56 -15.27 3.34
C GLU A 48 -8.38 -14.28 3.47
N MET A 49 -8.31 -13.28 2.58
CA MET A 49 -7.20 -12.34 2.53
C MET A 49 -7.66 -10.92 2.23
N SER A 50 -6.83 -9.92 2.54
CA SER A 50 -7.20 -8.53 2.26
C SER A 50 -7.43 -8.27 0.76
N ARG A 51 -8.40 -7.42 0.43
CA ARG A 51 -8.62 -6.93 -0.95
C ARG A 51 -7.35 -6.34 -1.57
N ARG A 52 -6.45 -5.75 -0.77
CA ARG A 52 -5.15 -5.25 -1.24
C ARG A 52 -4.23 -6.39 -1.68
N SER A 53 -4.19 -7.48 -0.91
CA SER A 53 -3.44 -8.71 -1.21
C SER A 53 -3.93 -9.33 -2.51
N VAL A 54 -5.24 -9.51 -2.70
CA VAL A 54 -5.81 -10.03 -3.95
C VAL A 54 -5.35 -9.23 -5.16
N MET A 55 -5.45 -7.89 -5.11
CA MET A 55 -5.01 -7.03 -6.21
C MET A 55 -3.51 -7.21 -6.54
N ASP A 56 -2.65 -7.45 -5.54
CA ASP A 56 -1.22 -7.69 -5.78
C ASP A 56 -0.91 -9.14 -6.20
N HIS A 57 -1.73 -10.13 -5.81
CA HIS A 57 -1.67 -11.49 -6.34
C HIS A 57 -2.10 -11.52 -7.82
N VAL A 58 -3.19 -10.84 -8.18
CA VAL A 58 -3.66 -10.72 -9.57
C VAL A 58 -2.63 -10.03 -10.46
N LYS A 59 -2.01 -8.92 -10.04
CA LYS A 59 -0.88 -8.30 -10.78
C LYS A 59 0.29 -9.25 -11.01
N LYS A 60 0.57 -10.15 -10.06
CA LYS A 60 1.64 -11.16 -10.20
C LYS A 60 1.23 -12.35 -11.08
N LEU A 61 -0.07 -12.61 -11.25
CA LEU A 61 -0.60 -13.57 -12.23
C LEU A 61 -0.57 -12.97 -13.65
N GLU A 62 -0.92 -11.68 -13.78
CA GLU A 62 -0.76 -10.90 -15.03
C GLU A 62 0.70 -10.89 -15.49
N ALA A 63 1.64 -10.55 -14.59
CA ALA A 63 3.07 -10.55 -14.89
C ALA A 63 3.64 -11.95 -15.21
N ALA A 64 2.95 -13.01 -14.79
CA ALA A 64 3.30 -14.40 -15.14
C ALA A 64 2.61 -14.89 -16.43
N GLY A 65 1.83 -14.06 -17.11
CA GLY A 65 1.11 -14.41 -18.34
C GLY A 65 -0.14 -15.28 -18.14
N LEU A 66 -0.42 -15.73 -16.91
CA LEU A 66 -1.49 -16.69 -16.57
C LEU A 66 -2.90 -16.11 -16.68
N LEU A 67 -3.04 -14.78 -16.73
CA LEU A 67 -4.30 -14.12 -17.02
C LEU A 67 -4.07 -12.72 -17.61
N ARG A 68 -5.06 -12.23 -18.35
CA ARG A 68 -5.20 -10.84 -18.79
C ARG A 68 -6.40 -10.21 -18.06
N ARG A 69 -6.27 -8.95 -17.65
CA ARG A 69 -7.38 -8.15 -17.14
C ARG A 69 -7.86 -7.12 -18.16
N GLU A 70 -9.17 -6.96 -18.25
CA GLU A 70 -9.84 -5.96 -19.06
C GLU A 70 -10.64 -5.01 -18.15
N TYR A 71 -10.40 -3.70 -18.30
CA TYR A 71 -11.08 -2.67 -17.53
C TYR A 71 -12.37 -2.26 -18.23
N ARG A 72 -13.52 -2.62 -17.65
CA ARG A 72 -14.83 -2.11 -18.10
C ARG A 72 -15.06 -0.70 -17.53
N LYS A 73 -15.72 0.16 -18.30
CA LYS A 73 -16.30 1.43 -17.83
C LYS A 73 -17.80 1.25 -17.62
N GLY A 74 -18.25 1.22 -16.36
CA GLY A 74 -19.67 1.17 -16.04
C GLY A 74 -20.35 2.51 -16.25
N VAL A 75 -21.64 2.50 -16.60
CA VAL A 75 -22.47 3.71 -16.81
C VAL A 75 -22.49 4.63 -15.57
N LYS A 76 -22.37 4.05 -14.36
CA LYS A 76 -22.22 4.75 -13.07
C LYS A 76 -20.80 4.64 -12.47
N GLY A 77 -19.77 4.52 -13.30
CA GLY A 77 -18.35 4.56 -12.90
C GLY A 77 -17.76 3.29 -12.28
N ASN A 78 -18.57 2.44 -11.62
CA ASN A 78 -18.09 1.20 -11.00
C ASN A 78 -18.58 -0.04 -11.77
N SER A 79 -17.68 -0.72 -12.48
CA SER A 79 -17.87 -2.06 -13.01
C SER A 79 -16.68 -2.96 -12.63
N SER A 80 -16.95 -4.21 -12.26
CA SER A 80 -15.89 -5.21 -12.09
C SER A 80 -15.10 -5.38 -13.38
N ASN A 81 -13.80 -5.63 -13.24
CA ASN A 81 -12.95 -5.98 -14.37
C ASN A 81 -13.31 -7.38 -14.89
N VAL A 82 -13.01 -7.65 -16.16
CA VAL A 82 -12.96 -9.03 -16.67
C VAL A 82 -11.58 -9.57 -16.45
N PHE A 83 -11.49 -10.85 -16.07
CA PHE A 83 -10.26 -11.63 -16.12
C PHE A 83 -10.44 -12.71 -17.18
N HIS A 84 -9.47 -12.78 -18.07
CA HIS A 84 -9.34 -13.77 -19.13
C HIS A 84 -8.19 -14.69 -18.75
N LEU A 85 -8.46 -15.95 -18.44
CA LEU A 85 -7.46 -16.92 -17.99
C LEU A 85 -6.74 -17.55 -19.18
N ASN A 86 -5.41 -17.52 -19.14
CA ASN A 86 -4.56 -18.07 -20.19
C ASN A 86 -3.77 -19.25 -19.61
N PHE A 87 -4.06 -20.46 -20.10
CA PHE A 87 -3.37 -21.69 -19.71
C PHE A 87 -2.72 -22.41 -20.89
N ASP A 88 -2.50 -21.71 -22.00
CA ASP A 88 -1.88 -22.28 -23.19
C ASP A 88 -0.47 -22.78 -22.87
N GLU A 89 -0.19 -24.04 -23.23
CA GLU A 89 0.98 -24.80 -22.78
C GLU A 89 2.35 -24.20 -23.21
N LYS A 90 2.33 -23.13 -24.01
CA LYS A 90 3.52 -22.44 -24.50
C LYS A 90 4.03 -21.34 -23.56
N SER A 91 3.31 -20.95 -22.51
CA SER A 91 3.77 -19.96 -21.53
C SER A 91 4.45 -20.58 -20.30
N GLY A 92 5.69 -21.08 -20.49
CA GLY A 92 6.69 -21.18 -19.42
C GLY A 92 6.68 -22.44 -18.55
N LEU A 93 7.45 -23.45 -18.97
CA LEU A 93 8.11 -24.38 -18.04
C LEU A 93 9.09 -23.58 -17.16
N GLY A 94 8.64 -23.22 -15.95
CA GLY A 94 9.46 -22.55 -14.93
C GLY A 94 10.38 -23.53 -14.19
N GLY A 95 11.40 -24.02 -14.89
CA GLY A 95 12.49 -24.89 -14.42
C GLY A 95 13.22 -25.49 -15.62
N GLU A 96 14.56 -25.50 -15.71
CA GLU A 96 15.61 -25.17 -14.73
C GLU A 96 16.79 -24.40 -15.37
N SER A 97 17.76 -24.03 -14.54
CA SER A 97 19.01 -23.36 -14.93
C SER A 97 19.96 -24.30 -15.69
N ALA A 98 20.62 -23.81 -16.74
CA ALA A 98 22.02 -24.15 -17.06
C ALA A 98 22.53 -23.35 -18.27
N ALA A 99 23.59 -22.56 -18.07
CA ALA A 99 24.52 -22.17 -19.13
C ALA A 99 25.93 -22.55 -18.69
N LEU A 100 26.49 -23.57 -19.37
CA LEU A 100 27.90 -23.99 -19.44
C LEU A 100 28.75 -24.03 -18.15
N GLY A 101 29.15 -25.25 -17.79
CA GLY A 101 30.23 -25.54 -16.86
C GLY A 101 30.50 -27.04 -16.81
N SER A 102 31.33 -27.55 -17.74
CA SER A 102 32.00 -28.85 -17.59
C SER A 102 32.79 -28.84 -16.27
N GLU A 103 33.06 -29.94 -15.56
CA GLU A 103 33.47 -31.25 -16.03
C GLU A 103 33.36 -32.34 -14.93
N SER A 104 33.56 -33.60 -15.34
CA SER A 104 33.40 -34.82 -14.54
C SER A 104 34.43 -35.00 -13.42
N VAL A 105 34.07 -35.73 -12.34
CA VAL A 105 34.83 -36.91 -11.84
C VAL A 105 34.10 -37.63 -10.66
N ALA A 106 34.20 -38.97 -10.72
CA ALA A 106 33.90 -40.06 -9.79
C ALA A 106 33.41 -39.86 -8.33
N LEU A 107 32.56 -40.81 -7.91
CA LEU A 107 32.35 -41.28 -6.53
C LEU A 107 33.64 -41.94 -5.96
N PRO A 108 33.79 -42.06 -4.63
CA PRO A 108 33.37 -43.32 -3.98
C PRO A 108 32.65 -43.13 -2.62
N PRO A 109 31.96 -44.17 -2.12
CA PRO A 109 31.30 -44.18 -0.81
C PRO A 109 32.21 -44.70 0.31
N SER A 110 31.89 -44.41 1.58
CA SER A 110 32.02 -45.40 2.67
C SER A 110 31.29 -44.99 3.96
N GLU A 111 31.03 -45.99 4.79
CA GLU A 111 30.27 -45.95 6.04
C GLU A 111 31.15 -45.62 7.25
N SER A 112 30.57 -45.13 8.36
CA SER A 112 30.68 -45.77 9.69
C SER A 112 29.92 -45.00 10.79
N ALA A 113 29.47 -45.79 11.77
CA ALA A 113 28.70 -45.45 12.97
C ALA A 113 29.37 -44.46 13.95
N ALA A 114 28.57 -43.82 14.81
CA ALA A 114 28.43 -44.18 16.24
C ALA A 114 27.63 -43.13 17.05
N LEU A 115 27.13 -43.52 18.22
CA LEU A 115 26.23 -42.76 19.09
C LEU A 115 26.80 -42.64 20.53
N GLY A 116 26.44 -41.58 21.26
CA GLY A 116 26.72 -41.39 22.70
C GLY A 116 27.91 -40.45 23.00
N GLY A 117 27.95 -39.71 24.12
CA GLY A 117 26.94 -39.50 25.17
C GLY A 117 27.60 -39.05 26.49
N GLU A 118 27.15 -37.92 27.06
CA GLU A 118 27.33 -37.40 28.46
C GLU A 118 28.78 -37.31 29.07
N SER A 119 29.14 -36.52 30.09
CA SER A 119 28.41 -35.60 30.99
C SER A 119 29.35 -34.54 31.65
N ALA A 120 28.76 -33.47 32.18
CA ALA A 120 29.17 -32.66 33.36
C ALA A 120 30.38 -31.66 33.40
N ALA A 121 30.07 -30.48 33.97
CA ALA A 121 30.88 -29.58 34.82
C ALA A 121 31.72 -28.39 34.24
N LEU A 122 31.72 -27.29 35.02
CA LEU A 122 32.30 -25.94 34.86
C LEU A 122 33.16 -25.62 36.11
N PRO A 123 33.77 -24.41 36.31
CA PRO A 123 34.52 -23.46 35.43
C PRO A 123 36.00 -23.38 35.98
N PRO A 124 36.74 -22.25 36.19
CA PRO A 124 36.67 -20.86 35.71
C PRO A 124 38.02 -20.19 35.27
N SER A 125 37.89 -18.92 34.86
CA SER A 125 38.83 -17.77 34.94
C SER A 125 39.91 -17.49 33.87
N GLU A 126 39.83 -16.22 33.44
CA GLU A 126 40.90 -15.29 33.01
C GLU A 126 41.40 -15.18 31.55
N SER A 127 41.59 -13.91 31.17
CA SER A 127 41.71 -13.30 29.83
C SER A 127 43.20 -12.97 29.51
N PRO A 128 43.60 -12.26 28.40
CA PRO A 128 42.84 -11.68 27.29
C PRO A 128 43.40 -11.91 25.86
N ALA A 129 42.68 -11.41 24.84
CA ALA A 129 42.98 -11.49 23.39
C ALA A 129 44.08 -10.50 22.91
N PRO A 130 44.37 -10.39 21.59
CA PRO A 130 43.66 -9.35 20.82
C PRO A 130 43.49 -9.55 19.28
N ARG A 131 42.65 -8.67 18.68
CA ARG A 131 42.46 -8.35 17.23
C ARG A 131 41.72 -9.42 16.41
N ILE A 132 40.73 -9.13 15.55
CA ILE A 132 40.21 -7.94 14.80
C ILE A 132 38.70 -8.17 14.54
N SER A 133 37.81 -7.26 14.10
CA SER A 133 37.69 -5.79 14.06
C SER A 133 36.22 -5.45 13.66
N HIS A 134 35.78 -4.20 13.87
CA HIS A 134 34.51 -3.60 13.38
C HIS A 134 33.18 -3.90 14.11
N SER A 135 33.03 -3.19 15.23
CA SER A 135 31.81 -2.48 15.69
C SER A 135 31.06 -1.78 14.52
N PHE A 136 29.75 -1.46 14.53
CA PHE A 136 28.93 -0.86 15.61
C PHE A 136 27.41 -1.11 15.49
N GLU A 137 26.76 -1.35 16.63
CA GLU A 137 25.43 -0.85 17.05
C GLU A 137 25.43 -0.85 18.61
N PRO A 138 24.44 -0.27 19.32
CA PRO A 138 23.91 1.09 19.18
C PRO A 138 23.83 1.82 20.54
N VAL A 139 24.02 3.14 20.59
CA VAL A 139 23.72 3.94 21.79
C VAL A 139 22.99 5.23 21.39
N ASN A 140 21.75 5.39 21.84
CA ASN A 140 21.05 6.67 21.88
C ASN A 140 20.57 6.90 23.31
N GLU A 141 21.41 7.55 24.11
CA GLU A 141 21.07 7.95 25.47
C GLU A 141 19.90 8.94 25.51
N SER A 142 19.24 8.97 26.66
CA SER A 142 18.29 9.99 27.04
C SER A 142 18.80 10.63 28.32
N LEU A 143 18.80 11.97 28.36
CA LEU A 143 18.08 12.80 29.33
C LEU A 143 18.59 14.25 29.27
N LYS A 144 17.65 15.22 29.34
CA LYS A 144 17.75 16.55 30.03
C LYS A 144 18.99 17.43 29.73
N ASP A 145 18.90 18.70 29.36
CA ASP A 145 17.99 19.75 29.88
C ASP A 145 18.03 21.04 29.03
N VAL A 146 17.06 21.94 29.28
CA VAL A 146 17.08 23.41 29.09
C VAL A 146 17.54 24.05 27.75
N VAL A 147 16.55 24.58 27.02
CA VAL A 147 16.52 25.86 26.27
C VAL A 147 17.80 26.36 25.56
N THR A 148 17.85 26.24 24.22
CA THR A 148 18.10 27.41 23.32
C THR A 148 17.81 27.13 21.83
N THR A 149 17.06 28.04 21.21
CA THR A 149 17.09 28.47 19.80
C THR A 149 17.47 27.51 18.64
N SER A 150 16.47 27.24 17.79
CA SER A 150 16.53 27.38 16.31
C SER A 150 17.67 26.72 15.51
N LYS A 151 17.35 25.59 14.83
CA LYS A 151 17.45 25.41 13.35
C LYS A 151 17.22 23.94 12.91
N LYS A 152 16.01 23.63 12.40
CA LYS A 152 15.75 22.71 11.26
C LYS A 152 14.25 22.48 11.03
N SER A 153 13.64 23.32 10.19
CA SER A 153 12.47 22.95 9.38
C SER A 153 12.80 23.27 7.92
N PRO A 154 13.14 22.28 7.07
CA PRO A 154 13.48 22.51 5.66
C PRO A 154 12.22 22.60 4.79
N LEU A 155 11.12 23.11 5.35
CA LEU A 155 9.80 23.19 4.75
C LEU A 155 9.26 24.60 4.97
N ASP A 156 8.84 25.22 3.88
CA ASP A 156 8.27 26.56 3.83
C ASP A 156 6.74 26.49 3.97
N PHE A 157 6.20 27.15 4.99
CA PHE A 157 4.76 27.22 5.28
C PHE A 157 4.16 28.59 4.95
N SER A 158 4.91 29.50 4.33
CA SER A 158 4.48 30.89 4.02
C SER A 158 3.17 31.03 3.22
N LYS A 159 2.72 29.94 2.58
CA LYS A 159 1.48 29.88 1.80
C LYS A 159 0.25 29.46 2.60
N TRP A 160 0.41 29.11 3.88
CA TRP A 160 -0.72 28.77 4.76
C TRP A 160 -1.28 30.07 5.38
N PRO A 161 -2.62 30.16 5.57
CA PRO A 161 -3.23 31.37 6.12
C PRO A 161 -2.90 31.58 7.59
N ASP A 162 -2.68 30.49 8.34
CA ASP A 162 -2.18 30.48 9.71
C ASP A 162 -1.48 29.13 9.98
N LEU A 163 -0.76 29.03 11.10
CA LEU A 163 -0.16 27.79 11.58
C LEU A 163 -1.08 27.10 12.60
N PRO A 164 -1.28 25.77 12.52
CA PRO A 164 -2.00 25.02 13.55
C PRO A 164 -1.26 25.06 14.89
N SER A 165 -1.97 24.78 15.99
CA SER A 165 -1.36 24.70 17.31
C SER A 165 -0.29 23.60 17.37
N ASP A 166 0.71 23.84 18.22
CA ASP A 166 1.86 22.98 18.39
C ASP A 166 1.49 21.53 18.74
N GLN A 167 0.38 21.33 19.47
CA GLN A 167 -0.14 20.02 19.86
C GLN A 167 -0.79 19.31 18.67
N VAL A 168 -1.79 19.95 18.05
CA VAL A 168 -2.55 19.37 16.92
C VAL A 168 -1.63 19.08 15.73
N PHE A 169 -0.61 19.92 15.51
CA PHE A 169 0.37 19.69 14.46
C PHE A 169 1.28 18.48 14.75
N LYS A 170 1.74 18.30 16.01
CA LYS A 170 2.50 17.10 16.43
C LYS A 170 1.66 15.83 16.25
N ASP A 171 0.39 15.86 16.60
CA ASP A 171 -0.52 14.71 16.47
C ASP A 171 -0.71 14.33 14.99
N TRP A 172 -0.96 15.31 14.11
CA TRP A 172 -1.05 15.07 12.67
C TRP A 172 0.27 14.54 12.07
N LEU A 173 1.42 15.10 12.47
CA LEU A 173 2.74 14.60 12.07
C LEU A 173 3.00 13.17 12.56
N SER A 174 2.49 12.78 13.73
CA SER A 174 2.61 11.41 14.25
C SER A 174 1.92 10.39 13.33
N ILE A 175 0.72 10.70 12.84
CA ILE A 175 -0.04 9.86 11.90
C ILE A 175 0.71 9.75 10.57
N ARG A 176 1.30 10.84 10.09
CA ARG A 176 2.17 10.82 8.89
C ARG A 176 3.40 9.93 9.08
N LYS A 177 4.03 9.95 10.26
CA LYS A 177 5.15 9.05 10.60
C LYS A 177 4.72 7.59 10.64
N GLN A 178 3.61 7.27 11.32
CA GLN A 178 3.05 5.91 11.39
C GLN A 178 2.71 5.35 10.00
N LYS A 179 2.06 6.16 9.15
CA LYS A 179 1.71 5.80 7.76
C LYS A 179 2.87 5.90 6.76
N LYS A 180 4.11 6.12 7.25
CA LYS A 180 5.35 6.25 6.45
C LYS A 180 5.28 7.33 5.36
N ALA A 181 4.42 8.33 5.55
CA ALA A 181 4.12 9.40 4.60
C ALA A 181 4.84 10.70 4.98
N LYS A 182 6.17 10.73 4.84
CA LYS A 182 7.03 11.89 5.16
C LYS A 182 6.42 13.19 4.60
N LEU A 183 6.45 14.27 5.39
CA LEU A 183 6.00 15.58 4.91
C LEU A 183 7.04 16.15 3.92
N THR A 184 6.57 16.63 2.77
CA THR A 184 7.38 17.20 1.69
C THR A 184 6.85 18.58 1.30
N GLN A 185 7.70 19.42 0.70
CA GLN A 185 7.28 20.76 0.29
C GLN A 185 6.08 20.73 -0.67
N THR A 186 6.05 19.76 -1.59
CA THR A 186 4.91 19.55 -2.50
C THR A 186 3.61 19.24 -1.76
N ALA A 187 3.66 18.51 -0.64
CA ALA A 187 2.49 18.26 0.19
C ALA A 187 2.03 19.54 0.91
N VAL A 188 2.97 20.30 1.51
CA VAL A 188 2.68 21.58 2.17
C VAL A 188 2.03 22.58 1.20
N ASN A 189 2.61 22.72 0.00
CA ASN A 189 2.09 23.57 -1.08
C ASN A 189 0.69 23.17 -1.56
N ARG A 190 0.34 21.88 -1.52
CA ARG A 190 -1.00 21.39 -1.93
C ARG A 190 -2.08 21.60 -0.87
N LEU A 191 -1.73 21.60 0.41
CA LEU A 191 -2.69 21.88 1.49
C LEU A 191 -3.04 23.37 1.59
N ALA A 192 -2.12 24.26 1.22
CA ALA A 192 -2.28 25.71 1.24
C ALA A 192 -3.62 26.23 0.66
N PRO A 193 -4.00 25.94 -0.61
CA PRO A 193 -5.26 26.42 -1.18
C PRO A 193 -6.51 25.85 -0.49
N HIS A 194 -6.43 24.67 0.12
CA HIS A 194 -7.55 24.10 0.86
C HIS A 194 -7.70 24.73 2.24
N LEU A 195 -6.59 25.11 2.91
CA LEU A 195 -6.63 25.90 4.14
C LEU A 195 -7.23 27.29 3.89
N VAL A 196 -6.80 27.98 2.84
CA VAL A 196 -7.36 29.31 2.48
C VAL A 196 -8.87 29.22 2.26
N LYS A 197 -9.36 28.19 1.55
CA LYS A 197 -10.80 27.96 1.39
C LYS A 197 -11.50 27.62 2.70
N ALA A 198 -10.90 26.81 3.58
CA ALA A 198 -11.50 26.44 4.86
C ALA A 198 -11.62 27.65 5.82
N VAL A 199 -10.59 28.50 5.89
CA VAL A 199 -10.60 29.76 6.66
C VAL A 199 -11.61 30.74 6.08
N ALA A 200 -11.69 30.88 4.75
CA ALA A 200 -12.72 31.69 4.09
C ALA A 200 -14.16 31.17 4.34
N ALA A 201 -14.32 29.88 4.66
CA ALA A 201 -15.59 29.27 5.05
C ALA A 201 -15.86 29.28 6.57
N GLY A 202 -15.00 29.95 7.37
CA GLY A 202 -15.20 30.17 8.80
C GLY A 202 -14.62 29.10 9.74
N CYS A 203 -13.84 28.14 9.26
CA CYS A 203 -13.16 27.16 10.12
C CYS A 203 -11.73 27.59 10.43
N SER A 204 -11.24 27.35 11.66
CA SER A 204 -9.84 27.62 11.98
C SER A 204 -8.91 26.58 11.33
N VAL A 205 -7.62 26.93 11.18
CA VAL A 205 -6.60 25.98 10.73
C VAL A 205 -6.46 24.83 11.73
N ASP A 206 -6.61 25.11 13.03
CA ASP A 206 -6.52 24.10 14.09
C ASP A 206 -7.63 23.06 13.99
N ASP A 207 -8.88 23.48 13.77
CA ASP A 207 -10.04 22.59 13.55
C ASP A 207 -9.80 21.63 12.39
N VAL A 208 -9.22 22.12 11.28
CA VAL A 208 -8.91 21.31 10.09
C VAL A 208 -7.88 20.23 10.42
N PHE A 209 -6.81 20.56 11.15
CA PHE A 209 -5.80 19.58 11.52
C PHE A 209 -6.27 18.64 12.64
N ALA A 210 -7.11 19.09 13.58
CA ALA A 210 -7.74 18.25 14.60
C ALA A 210 -8.73 17.24 13.99
N LEU A 211 -9.49 17.66 12.97
CA LEU A 211 -10.31 16.76 12.16
C LEU A 211 -9.45 15.72 11.42
N CYS A 212 -8.31 16.14 10.88
CA CYS A 212 -7.39 15.23 10.21
C CYS A 212 -6.74 14.25 11.20
N ALA A 213 -6.39 14.69 12.40
CA ALA A 213 -5.83 13.85 13.45
C ALA A 213 -6.85 12.78 13.89
N SER A 214 -8.06 13.20 14.28
CA SER A 214 -9.13 12.30 14.75
C SER A 214 -9.57 11.28 13.70
N ARG A 215 -9.52 11.61 12.40
CA ARG A 215 -9.84 10.67 11.30
C ARG A 215 -8.63 9.96 10.68
N CYS A 216 -7.43 10.10 11.27
CA CYS A 216 -6.18 9.53 10.76
C CYS A 216 -5.87 9.92 9.29
N TRP A 217 -6.28 11.13 8.86
CA TRP A 217 -6.05 11.66 7.52
C TRP A 217 -4.67 12.31 7.41
N ILE A 218 -3.87 11.87 6.45
CA ILE A 218 -2.52 12.40 6.17
C ILE A 218 -2.53 13.70 5.35
N GLY A 219 -3.71 14.16 4.92
CA GLY A 219 -3.95 15.35 4.12
C GLY A 219 -5.46 15.47 3.85
N PHE A 220 -5.88 16.59 3.28
CA PHE A 220 -7.29 16.92 3.08
C PHE A 220 -7.49 17.76 1.81
N GLU A 221 -8.72 17.71 1.30
CA GLU A 221 -9.24 18.63 0.30
C GLU A 221 -10.46 19.35 0.90
N PHE A 222 -10.77 20.55 0.41
CA PHE A 222 -11.89 21.36 0.93
C PHE A 222 -13.22 20.59 0.92
N ASP A 223 -13.52 19.89 -0.17
CA ASP A 223 -14.76 19.12 -0.32
C ASP A 223 -14.83 17.95 0.68
N TRP A 224 -13.69 17.42 1.14
CA TRP A 224 -13.66 16.38 2.17
C TRP A 224 -14.02 16.96 3.54
N LEU A 225 -13.60 18.19 3.84
CA LEU A 225 -13.96 18.91 5.07
C LEU A 225 -15.46 19.23 5.12
N VAL A 226 -16.04 19.67 3.98
CA VAL A 226 -17.49 19.87 3.81
C VAL A 226 -18.25 18.55 3.96
N ASN A 227 -17.84 17.50 3.26
CA ASN A 227 -18.51 16.19 3.32
C ASN A 227 -18.43 15.53 4.70
N ALA A 228 -17.36 15.82 5.46
CA ALA A 228 -17.16 15.27 6.79
C ALA A 228 -17.74 16.14 7.92
N GLY A 229 -18.54 17.15 7.56
CA GLY A 229 -19.35 17.96 8.46
C GLY A 229 -18.63 19.08 9.19
N LEU A 230 -17.35 19.35 8.87
CA LEU A 230 -16.61 20.45 9.51
C LEU A 230 -17.05 21.81 8.94
N ILE A 231 -17.29 21.88 7.63
CA ILE A 231 -17.72 23.09 6.94
C ILE A 231 -19.19 22.94 6.56
N ALA A 232 -20.03 23.91 6.92
CA ALA A 232 -21.45 23.90 6.58
C ALA A 232 -21.66 23.96 5.07
N LYS A 233 -22.47 23.04 4.51
CA LYS A 233 -22.77 22.98 3.07
C LYS A 233 -23.34 24.28 2.48
N GLN A 234 -23.95 25.12 3.31
CA GLN A 234 -24.47 26.44 2.94
C GLN A 234 -23.38 27.45 2.53
N ALA A 235 -22.10 27.21 2.86
CA ALA A 235 -20.97 28.01 2.37
C ALA A 235 -20.73 27.83 0.86
N ILE A 236 -21.27 26.77 0.24
CA ILE A 236 -21.28 26.58 -1.22
C ILE A 236 -22.56 27.19 -1.80
N LYS A 237 -22.79 28.48 -1.56
CA LYS A 237 -23.83 29.22 -2.26
C LYS A 237 -23.32 29.59 -3.66
N ALA A 238 -23.32 28.58 -4.54
CA ALA A 238 -23.11 28.81 -5.96
C ALA A 238 -24.23 29.74 -6.45
N ASP A 239 -23.85 30.88 -7.02
CA ASP A 239 -24.78 31.95 -7.38
C ASP A 239 -25.51 31.65 -8.70
N TRP A 240 -26.40 30.66 -8.67
CA TRP A 240 -27.28 30.29 -9.78
C TRP A 240 -28.51 31.22 -9.89
N GLY A 241 -28.61 32.25 -9.05
CA GLY A 241 -29.81 33.10 -8.93
C GLY A 241 -29.90 34.25 -9.94
N ASN A 242 -28.81 34.61 -10.62
CA ASN A 242 -28.66 35.90 -11.30
C ASN A 242 -28.34 35.83 -12.82
N SER A 243 -28.53 34.68 -13.48
CA SER A 243 -28.05 34.50 -14.88
C SER A 243 -28.91 33.61 -15.80
N VAL A 244 -30.20 33.40 -15.51
CA VAL A 244 -31.07 32.49 -16.32
C VAL A 244 -32.42 33.12 -16.70
N PHE A 245 -32.56 34.44 -16.60
CA PHE A 245 -33.70 35.15 -17.16
C PHE A 245 -33.27 36.50 -17.69
N ASP A 246 -32.96 36.55 -18.98
CA ASP A 246 -32.79 37.79 -19.72
C ASP A 246 -34.19 38.16 -20.28
N PRO A 247 -34.82 39.26 -19.81
CA PRO A 247 -36.18 39.60 -20.22
C PRO A 247 -36.28 40.11 -21.67
N GLU A 248 -35.18 40.21 -22.41
CA GLU A 248 -35.18 40.61 -23.83
C GLU A 248 -34.93 39.47 -24.84
N ASP A 249 -34.88 38.19 -24.42
CA ASP A 249 -34.78 37.06 -25.38
C ASP A 249 -36.11 36.88 -26.16
N PRO A 250 -36.17 37.19 -27.47
CA PRO A 250 -37.43 37.37 -28.20
C PRO A 250 -37.96 36.07 -28.82
N LEU A 251 -37.73 34.92 -28.18
CA LEU A 251 -38.00 33.58 -28.72
C LEU A 251 -38.94 32.71 -27.86
N ILE A 252 -39.94 33.33 -27.22
CA ILE A 252 -41.18 32.67 -26.74
C ILE A 252 -42.40 33.49 -27.16
#